data_AF-A0A7Y7NBC6-F1
#
_entry.id   AF-A0A7Y7NBC6-F1
#
_cell.length_a   1.000
_cell.length_b   1.000
_cell.length_c   1.000
_cell.angle_alpha   90.00
_cell.angle_beta   90.00
_cell.angle_gamma   90.00
#
_symmetry.space_group_name_H-M   'P 1'
#
loop_
_entity.id
_entity.type
_entity.pdbx_description
1 polymer ?
#
loop_
_entity_poly.entity_id
_entity_poly.type
_entity_poly.pdbx_seq_one_letter_code
_entity_poly.pdbx_strand_id
1 'polypeptide(L)' 'MIEKIIEYSARNRVIILMIFGLIIVWGVWSVYKTPVDAIPDLSDNQVIVFTDYPG' A
#
# COMPACT_ATOMS: atom_id res chain seq x y z
N MET A 1 -17.24 4.15 24.82
CA MET A 1 -17.16 4.20 23.33
C MET A 1 -16.40 2.98 22.80
N ILE A 2 -15.13 2.78 23.22
CA ILE A 2 -14.35 1.57 22.87
C ILE A 2 -15.07 0.28 23.27
N GLU A 3 -15.63 0.23 24.49
CA GLU A 3 -16.41 -0.91 24.97
C GLU A 3 -17.56 -1.29 24.03
N LYS A 4 -18.30 -0.30 23.50
CA LYS A 4 -19.36 -0.53 22.51
C LYS A 4 -18.84 -1.13 21.21
N ILE A 5 -17.65 -0.73 20.77
CA ILE A 5 -17.01 -1.29 19.56
C ILE A 5 -16.59 -2.74 19.83
N ILE A 6 -16.01 -3.02 20.99
CA ILE A 6 -15.60 -4.37 21.39
C ILE A 6 -16.83 -5.29 21.47
N GLU A 7 -17.90 -4.84 22.14
CA GLU A 7 -19.13 -5.61 22.28
C GLU A 7 -19.78 -5.88 20.92
N TYR A 8 -19.86 -4.87 20.05
CA TYR A 8 -20.33 -5.03 18.68
C TYR A 8 -19.47 -6.02 17.88
N SER A 9 -18.15 -5.95 18.03
CA SER A 9 -17.21 -6.82 17.33
C SER A 9 -17.33 -8.28 17.80
N ALA A 10 -17.49 -8.49 19.11
CA ALA A 10 -17.69 -9.80 19.70
C ALA A 10 -19.02 -10.42 19.29
N ARG A 11 -20.10 -9.62 19.24
CA ARG A 11 -21.43 -10.07 18.80
C ARG A 11 -21.46 -10.43 17.32
N ASN A 12 -20.74 -9.69 16.48
CA ASN A 12 -20.68 -9.89 15.02
C ASN A 12 -19.40 -10.60 14.57
N ARG A 13 -18.89 -11.53 15.37
CA ARG A 13 -17.58 -12.20 15.17
C ARG A 13 -17.38 -12.76 13.76
N VAL A 14 -18.43 -13.30 13.13
CA VAL A 14 -18.33 -13.90 11.78
C VAL A 14 -18.04 -12.83 10.73
N ILE A 15 -18.76 -11.70 10.79
CA ILE A 15 -18.57 -10.58 9.86
C ILE A 15 -17.18 -9.96 10.05
N ILE A 16 -16.78 -9.75 11.31
CA ILE A 16 -15.46 -9.20 11.64
C ILE A 16 -14.34 -10.10 11.12
N LEU A 17 -14.43 -11.42 11.35
CA LEU A 17 -13.44 -12.37 10.86
C LEU A 17 -13.39 -12.45 9.33
N MET A 18 -14.54 -12.34 8.65
CA MET A 18 -14.60 -12.31 7.19
C MET A 18 -13.90 -11.06 6.65
N ILE A 19 -14.23 -9.88 7.18
CA ILE A 19 -13.59 -8.61 6.79
C ILE A 19 -12.08 -8.68 7.05
N PHE A 20 -11.68 -9.18 8.21
CA PHE A 20 -10.27 -9.37 8.54
C PHE A 20 -9.56 -10.31 7.55
N GLY A 21 -10.21 -11.42 7.17
CA GLY A 21 -9.69 -12.34 6.15
C GLY A 21 -9.52 -11.67 4.79
N LEU A 22 -10.48 -10.85 4.35
CA LEU A 22 -10.35 -10.07 3.12
C LEU A 22 -9.19 -9.07 3.18
N ILE A 23 -9.00 -8.40 4.32
CA ILE A 23 -7.87 -7.49 4.53
C ILE A 23 -6.54 -8.24 4.45
N ILE A 24 -6.45 -9.45 5.02
CA ILE A 24 -5.24 -10.28 4.90
C ILE A 24 -4.96 -10.63 3.44
N VAL A 25 -5.95 -11.16 2.71
CA VAL A 25 -5.78 -11.54 1.31
C VAL A 25 -5.35 -10.35 0.46
N TRP A 26 -5.99 -9.20 0.67
CA TRP A 26 -5.61 -7.95 0.03
C TRP A 26 -4.19 -7.55 0.39
N GLY A 27 -3.82 -7.56 1.67
CA GLY A 27 -2.50 -7.18 2.14
C GLY A 27 -1.41 -8.06 1.55
N VAL A 28 -1.62 -9.38 1.52
CA VAL A 28 -0.71 -10.34 0.89
C VAL A 28 -0.56 -10.05 -0.60
N TRP A 29 -1.68 -9.87 -1.32
CA TRP A 29 -1.65 -9.53 -2.74
C TRP A 29 -0.90 -8.23 -3.01
N SER A 30 -1.15 -7.19 -2.21
CA SER A 30 -0.45 -5.90 -2.29
C SER A 30 1.05 -6.06 -2.10
N VAL A 31 1.49 -6.79 -1.07
CA VAL A 31 2.93 -7.01 -0.83
C VAL A 31 3.59 -7.70 -2.01
N TYR A 32 2.95 -8.73 -2.59
CA TYR A 32 3.49 -9.42 -3.76
C TYR A 32 3.50 -8.58 -5.04
N LYS A 33 2.55 -7.65 -5.19
CA LYS A 33 2.42 -6.78 -6.36
C LYS A 33 3.18 -5.46 -6.25
N THR A 34 3.62 -5.09 -5.06
CA THR A 34 4.33 -3.82 -4.85
C THR A 34 5.72 -3.93 -5.47
N PRO A 35 6.08 -3.04 -6.41
CA PRO A 35 7.43 -3.01 -6.95
C PRO A 35 8.41 -2.63 -5.84
N VAL A 36 9.47 -3.41 -5.70
CA VAL A 36 10.53 -3.20 -4.72
C VAL A 36 11.77 -2.76 -5.46
N ASP A 37 12.36 -1.66 -5.02
CA ASP A 37 13.68 -1.20 -5.46
C ASP A 37 14.71 -1.48 -4.36
N ALA A 38 15.96 -1.72 -4.76
CA ALA A 38 17.06 -1.98 -3.83
C ALA A 38 17.51 -0.71 -3.09
N ILE A 39 17.29 0.46 -3.69
CA ILE A 39 17.64 1.77 -3.15
C ILE A 39 16.46 2.74 -3.31
N PRO A 40 16.33 3.74 -2.42
CA PRO A 40 15.37 4.82 -2.65
C PRO A 40 15.81 5.67 -3.85
N ASP A 41 14.84 6.31 -4.51
CA ASP A 41 15.15 7.31 -5.53
C ASP A 41 15.80 8.52 -4.85
N LEU A 42 17.05 8.79 -5.23
CA LEU A 42 17.88 9.88 -4.72
C LEU A 42 18.15 10.93 -5.79
N SER A 43 17.55 10.80 -6.97
CA SER A 43 17.81 11.67 -8.10
C SER A 43 17.10 13.01 -7.90
N ASP A 44 17.77 14.11 -8.23
CA ASP A 44 17.11 15.41 -8.31
C ASP A 44 16.18 15.47 -9.55
N ASN A 45 15.09 16.21 -9.44
CA ASN A 45 14.20 16.47 -10.56
C ASN A 45 14.88 17.43 -11.56
N GLN A 46 15.68 16.88 -12.47
CA GLN A 46 16.45 17.63 -13.46
C GLN A 46 15.76 17.68 -14.82
N VAL A 47 15.73 18.86 -15.44
CA VAL A 47 15.35 19.04 -16.85
C VAL A 47 16.63 19.27 -17.66
N ILE A 48 16.88 18.39 -18.64
CA ILE A 48 18.06 18.48 -19.52
C ILE A 48 17.65 19.15 -20.82
N VAL A 49 18.34 20.23 -21.20
CA VAL A 49 18.21 20.85 -22.54
C VAL A 49 19.44 20.47 -23.35
N PHE A 50 19.24 19.65 -24.36
CA PHE A 50 20.30 19.20 -25.28
C PHE A 50 19.99 19.69 -26.69
N THR A 51 20.92 20.41 -27.29
CA THR A 51 20.83 20.88 -28.68
C THR A 51 22.08 20.40 -29.41
N ASP A 52 21.90 19.52 -30.38
CA ASP A 52 22.96 19.07 -31.26
C ASP A 52 23.03 19.99 -32.49
N TYR A 53 24.23 20.50 -32.83
CA TYR A 53 24.45 21.34 -34.00
C TYR A 53 25.71 20.89 -34.74
N PRO A 54 25.57 19.96 -35.71
CA PRO A 54 26.67 19.54 -36.56
C PRO A 54 26.85 20.53 -37.72
N GLY A 55 27.24 21.77 -37.41
CA GLY A 55 27.71 22.77 -38.40
C GLY A 55 26.63 23.46 -39.23
#